data_AF-A0A256JVZ5-F1
#
_entry.id   AF-A0A256JVZ5-F1
#
_cell.length_a   1.000
_cell.length_b   1.000
_cell.length_c   1.000
_cell.angle_alpha   90.00
_cell.angle_beta   90.00
_cell.angle_gamma   90.00
#
_symmetry.space_group_name_H-M   'P 1'
#
loop_
_entity.id
_entity.type
_entity.pdbx_description
1 polymer ?
#
loop_
_entity_poly.entity_id
_entity_poly.type
_entity_poly.pdbx_seq_one_letter_code
_entity_poly.pdbx_strand_id
1 'polypeptide(L)'
;MPEQPAYHEHLLDASDVCNSCHRVIRVERQDPTRGGITREYETHHERHRDHTVVDYGPAKTVGGQQGTFCDRCGTESPWDRYWDDHRTTTHELATALGWLDDADEPATTPCQEREVSMSKFRELVQNTIRTLEEKGVTLNRKTLAREALRRRRDGEHVDDCLGEATEAAIVAAINQGDAGQETSREAPA
;
A
#
# COMPACT_ATOMS: atom_id res chain seq x y z
N MET A 1 -12.79 -20.02 4.58
CA MET A 1 -12.10 -19.04 3.72
C MET A 1 -10.97 -18.50 4.56
N PRO A 2 -9.68 -18.72 4.20
CA PRO A 2 -8.61 -18.05 4.93
C PRO A 2 -8.85 -16.55 4.80
N GLU A 3 -8.91 -15.84 5.94
CA GLU A 3 -8.93 -14.38 5.95
C GLU A 3 -7.71 -13.91 5.15
N GLN A 4 -7.92 -13.00 4.20
CA GLN A 4 -6.80 -12.43 3.47
C GLN A 4 -5.91 -11.70 4.48
N PRO A 5 -4.58 -11.78 4.35
CA PRO A 5 -3.69 -11.10 5.28
C PRO A 5 -4.05 -9.62 5.36
N ALA A 6 -3.98 -9.01 6.55
CA ALA A 6 -4.41 -7.62 6.77
C ALA A 6 -3.68 -6.63 5.85
N TYR A 7 -2.47 -6.98 5.43
CA TYR A 7 -1.69 -6.25 4.43
C TYR A 7 -2.36 -6.22 3.05
N HIS A 8 -2.91 -7.34 2.59
CA HIS A 8 -3.62 -7.40 1.31
C HIS A 8 -4.90 -6.57 1.37
N GLU A 9 -5.74 -6.84 2.37
CA GLU A 9 -7.05 -6.20 2.51
C GLU A 9 -6.94 -4.67 2.64
N HIS A 10 -6.04 -4.18 3.49
CA HIS A 10 -6.02 -2.76 3.84
C HIS A 10 -5.01 -1.93 3.04
N LEU A 11 -4.08 -2.55 2.32
CA LEU A 11 -3.04 -1.84 1.57
C LEU A 11 -3.02 -2.23 0.09
N LEU A 12 -2.69 -3.49 -0.23
CA LEU A 12 -2.42 -3.88 -1.62
C LEU A 12 -3.66 -3.89 -2.52
N ASP A 13 -4.77 -4.43 -1.99
CA ASP A 13 -6.03 -4.59 -2.70
C ASP A 13 -6.99 -3.42 -2.40
N ALA A 14 -6.49 -2.39 -1.70
CA ALA A 14 -7.28 -1.27 -1.24
C ALA A 14 -7.26 -0.12 -2.26
N SER A 15 -8.41 0.16 -2.89
CA SER A 15 -8.52 1.15 -3.97
C SER A 15 -8.27 2.61 -3.55
N ASP A 16 -8.23 2.86 -2.25
CA ASP A 16 -7.99 4.14 -1.60
C ASP A 16 -6.52 4.36 -1.23
N VAL A 17 -5.67 3.34 -1.30
CA VAL A 17 -4.25 3.40 -0.94
C VAL A 17 -3.38 3.32 -2.19
N CYS A 18 -2.33 4.14 -2.22
CA CYS A 18 -1.36 4.13 -3.31
C CYS A 18 -0.33 3.00 -3.13
N ASN A 19 -0.29 2.02 -4.04
CA ASN A 19 0.65 0.88 -4.02
C ASN A 19 2.12 1.29 -4.17
N SER A 20 2.37 2.49 -4.66
CA SER A 20 3.71 3.07 -4.81
C SER A 20 4.28 3.65 -3.51
N CYS A 21 3.44 4.16 -2.60
CA CYS A 21 3.92 4.84 -1.38
C CYS A 21 3.18 4.46 -0.09
N HIS A 22 2.14 3.63 -0.17
CA HIS A 22 1.28 3.17 0.91
C HIS A 22 0.57 4.28 1.68
N ARG A 23 0.28 5.42 1.04
CA ARG A 23 -0.55 6.50 1.61
C ARG A 23 -1.99 6.39 1.12
N VAL A 24 -2.94 6.78 1.97
CA VAL A 24 -4.34 6.96 1.58
C VAL A 24 -4.44 8.14 0.60
N ILE A 25 -4.90 7.91 -0.61
CA ILE A 25 -5.04 8.92 -1.68
C ILE A 25 -6.50 9.16 -2.09
N ARG A 26 -7.44 8.32 -1.62
CA ARG A 26 -8.87 8.54 -1.80
C ARG A 26 -9.60 8.39 -0.47
N VAL A 27 -10.75 9.05 -0.35
CA VAL A 27 -11.60 9.00 0.84
C VAL A 27 -13.00 8.59 0.40
N GLU A 28 -13.57 7.60 1.09
CA GLU A 28 -14.96 7.22 0.89
C GLU A 28 -15.89 8.32 1.42
N ARG A 29 -16.79 8.80 0.57
CA ARG A 29 -17.81 9.78 0.91
C ARG A 29 -19.19 9.19 0.69
N GLN A 30 -20.05 9.42 1.67
CA GLN A 30 -21.47 9.11 1.58
C GLN A 30 -22.21 10.36 1.15
N ASP A 31 -22.67 10.39 -0.09
CA ASP A 31 -23.57 11.43 -0.54
C ASP A 31 -25.02 11.03 -0.28
N PRO A 32 -25.83 11.89 0.35
CA PRO A 32 -27.26 11.63 0.46
C PRO A 32 -27.87 11.73 -0.95
N THR A 33 -28.35 10.62 -1.50
CA THR A 33 -29.03 10.64 -2.79
C THR A 33 -30.23 11.59 -2.74
N ARG A 34 -30.29 12.51 -3.71
CA ARG A 34 -31.39 13.45 -3.88
C ARG A 34 -32.54 12.76 -4.61
N GLY A 35 -33.08 11.69 -4.03
CA GLY A 35 -34.23 10.93 -4.52
C GLY A 35 -35.27 10.80 -3.42
N GLY A 36 -36.48 11.28 -3.67
CA GLY A 36 -37.54 11.30 -2.67
C GLY A 36 -37.93 9.89 -2.18
N ILE A 37 -38.07 9.77 -0.86
CA ILE A 37 -38.76 8.72 -0.08
C ILE A 37 -37.87 7.62 0.53
N THR A 38 -36.71 7.27 -0.01
CA THR A 38 -35.73 6.36 0.63
C THR A 38 -34.33 6.96 0.60
N ARG A 39 -33.68 7.09 1.77
CA ARG A 39 -32.26 7.52 1.85
C ARG A 39 -31.38 6.32 1.52
N GLU A 40 -31.12 6.10 0.25
CA GLU A 40 -30.09 5.17 -0.17
C GLU A 40 -28.75 5.93 -0.17
N TYR A 41 -27.84 5.55 0.72
CA TYR A 41 -26.50 6.13 0.73
C TYR A 41 -25.68 5.42 -0.34
N GLU A 42 -25.27 6.15 -1.37
CA GLU A 42 -24.26 5.68 -2.31
C GLU A 42 -22.90 6.12 -1.78
N THR A 43 -21.99 5.16 -1.58
CA THR A 43 -20.60 5.47 -1.25
C THR A 43 -19.79 5.60 -2.52
N HIS A 44 -19.02 6.68 -2.62
CA HIS A 44 -18.07 6.86 -3.71
C HIS A 44 -16.72 7.34 -3.16
N HIS A 45 -15.65 7.04 -3.89
CA HIS A 45 -14.31 7.49 -3.54
C HIS A 45 -14.03 8.85 -4.18
N GLU A 46 -13.80 9.87 -3.36
CA GLU A 46 -13.27 11.17 -3.80
C GLU A 46 -11.76 11.23 -3.54
N ARG A 47 -11.02 12.08 -4.25
CA ARG A 47 -9.60 12.32 -3.99
C ARG A 47 -9.35 12.83 -2.57
N HIS A 48 -8.25 12.37 -1.96
CA HIS A 48 -7.76 12.93 -0.70
C HIS A 48 -7.04 14.26 -0.96
N ARG A 49 -7.60 15.38 -0.51
CA ARG A 49 -7.13 16.73 -0.90
C ARG A 49 -5.68 17.03 -0.52
N ASP A 50 -5.21 16.49 0.60
CA ASP A 50 -3.86 16.77 1.10
C ASP A 50 -2.80 15.79 0.55
N HIS A 51 -3.22 14.68 -0.05
CA HIS A 51 -2.34 13.60 -0.53
C HIS A 51 -2.39 13.47 -2.06
N THR A 52 -3.19 14.29 -2.72
CA THR A 52 -3.33 14.30 -4.17
C THR A 52 -3.28 15.71 -4.73
N VAL A 53 -2.58 15.85 -5.85
CA VAL A 53 -2.54 17.05 -6.67
C VAL A 53 -3.30 16.79 -7.96
N VAL A 54 -4.05 17.78 -8.42
CA VAL A 54 -4.67 17.74 -9.74
C VAL A 54 -3.71 18.46 -10.69
N ASP A 55 -3.14 17.73 -11.63
CA ASP A 55 -2.13 18.25 -12.55
C ASP A 55 -2.40 17.77 -13.98
N TYR A 56 -1.59 18.23 -14.94
CA TYR A 56 -1.72 17.89 -16.35
C TYR A 56 -0.52 17.06 -16.81
N GLY A 57 -0.79 15.91 -17.42
CA GLY A 57 0.25 15.06 -17.99
C GLY A 57 0.85 15.60 -19.30
N PRO A 58 1.98 15.07 -19.79
CA PRO A 58 2.53 15.42 -21.08
C PRO A 58 1.54 15.03 -22.21
N ALA A 59 0.87 16.01 -22.80
CA ALA A 59 -0.16 15.79 -23.81
C ALA A 59 0.10 16.57 -25.10
N LYS A 60 -0.29 15.97 -26.24
CA LYS A 60 -0.05 16.54 -27.58
C LYS A 60 -1.11 17.57 -28.01
N THR A 61 -2.20 17.79 -27.25
CA THR A 61 -3.26 18.79 -27.51
C THR A 61 -3.94 19.29 -26.23
N VAL A 62 -4.68 20.42 -26.31
CA VAL A 62 -5.10 21.30 -25.18
C VAL A 62 -6.20 20.76 -24.24
N GLY A 63 -6.99 19.77 -24.67
CA GLY A 63 -7.84 18.98 -23.75
C GLY A 63 -7.06 17.89 -23.01
N GLY A 64 -5.73 17.99 -23.04
CA GLY A 64 -4.74 16.96 -22.74
C GLY A 64 -4.64 16.60 -21.28
N GLN A 65 -5.67 15.87 -20.85
CA GLN A 65 -5.80 15.05 -19.65
C GLN A 65 -5.26 15.65 -18.36
N GLN A 66 -6.21 16.26 -17.64
CA GLN A 66 -6.14 16.49 -16.21
C GLN A 66 -6.25 15.15 -15.48
N GLY A 67 -5.25 14.82 -14.66
CA GLY A 67 -5.21 13.64 -13.81
C GLY A 67 -5.19 14.02 -12.32
N THR A 68 -5.48 13.06 -11.46
CA THR A 68 -5.26 13.20 -10.02
C THR A 68 -4.07 12.35 -9.63
N PHE A 69 -2.98 12.99 -9.23
CA PHE A 69 -1.71 12.33 -8.93
C PHE A 69 -1.45 12.31 -7.43
N CYS A 70 -0.80 11.27 -6.93
CA CYS A 70 -0.25 11.29 -5.58
C CYS A 70 0.82 12.39 -5.47
N ASP A 71 0.70 13.27 -4.48
CA ASP A 71 1.64 14.37 -4.21
C ASP A 71 3.08 13.90 -3.93
N ARG A 72 3.25 12.65 -3.49
CA ARG A 72 4.53 12.09 -3.05
C ARG A 72 5.25 11.27 -4.10
N CYS A 73 4.53 10.38 -4.77
CA CYS A 73 5.13 9.49 -5.78
C CYS A 73 4.77 9.87 -7.21
N GLY A 74 3.81 10.78 -7.42
CA GLY A 74 3.42 11.24 -8.74
C GLY A 74 2.60 10.23 -9.55
N THR A 75 2.21 9.08 -9.00
CA THR A 75 1.37 8.12 -9.72
C THR A 75 -0.08 8.60 -9.79
N GLU A 76 -0.74 8.31 -10.92
CA GLU A 76 -2.13 8.68 -11.14
C GLU A 76 -3.10 7.63 -10.57
N SER A 77 -2.76 6.36 -10.75
CA SER A 77 -3.55 5.26 -10.22
C SER A 77 -3.06 4.84 -8.83
N PRO A 78 -3.98 4.46 -7.92
CA PRO A 78 -3.63 3.73 -6.71
C PRO A 78 -2.89 2.43 -6.99
N TRP A 79 -3.19 1.80 -8.12
CA TRP A 79 -2.63 0.52 -8.53
C TRP A 79 -1.26 0.64 -9.22
N ASP A 80 -0.88 1.86 -9.61
CA ASP A 80 0.42 2.09 -10.24
C ASP A 80 1.52 1.85 -9.22
N ARG A 81 2.47 1.00 -9.58
CA ARG A 81 3.68 0.73 -8.82
C ARG A 81 4.89 1.01 -9.71
N TYR A 82 5.64 2.05 -9.38
CA TYR A 82 6.80 2.49 -10.18
C TYR A 82 8.11 1.77 -9.82
N TRP A 83 8.12 1.08 -8.69
CA TRP A 83 9.19 0.18 -8.27
C TRP A 83 8.69 -1.26 -8.38
N ASP A 84 9.59 -2.16 -8.73
CA ASP A 84 9.23 -3.55 -8.95
C ASP A 84 10.32 -4.46 -8.35
N ASP A 85 10.04 -4.95 -7.15
CA ASP A 85 10.92 -5.87 -6.44
C ASP A 85 10.69 -7.34 -6.90
N HIS A 86 9.91 -7.57 -7.98
CA HIS A 86 9.52 -8.92 -8.41
C HIS A 86 10.69 -9.90 -8.42
N ARG A 87 10.42 -11.07 -7.84
CA ARG A 87 11.30 -12.24 -7.66
C ARG A 87 11.85 -12.83 -8.95
N THR A 88 11.52 -12.26 -10.09
CA THR A 88 12.01 -12.74 -11.36
C THR A 88 12.12 -11.55 -12.27
N THR A 89 13.32 -11.29 -12.74
CA THR A 89 13.54 -10.42 -13.88
C THR A 89 12.61 -10.96 -14.97
N THR A 90 11.50 -10.27 -15.26
CA THR A 90 10.54 -10.70 -16.30
C THR A 90 11.26 -11.00 -17.61
N HIS A 91 12.40 -10.33 -17.80
CA HIS A 91 13.40 -10.62 -18.80
C HIS A 91 13.99 -12.02 -18.73
N GLU A 92 14.49 -12.50 -17.59
CA GLU A 92 15.06 -13.85 -17.45
C GLU A 92 14.04 -14.95 -17.75
N LEU A 93 12.79 -14.79 -17.30
CA LEU A 93 11.71 -15.72 -17.66
C LEU A 93 11.34 -15.63 -19.14
N ALA A 94 11.19 -14.42 -19.69
CA ALA A 94 10.87 -14.23 -21.10
C ALA A 94 12.00 -14.73 -22.03
N THR A 95 13.26 -14.58 -21.61
CA THR A 95 14.44 -15.16 -22.29
C THR A 95 14.44 -16.68 -22.16
N ALA A 96 14.21 -17.23 -20.97
CA ALA A 96 14.16 -18.69 -20.77
C ALA A 96 13.02 -19.36 -21.55
N LEU A 97 11.92 -18.62 -21.80
CA LEU A 97 10.78 -19.06 -22.61
C LEU A 97 10.95 -18.80 -24.12
N GLY A 98 12.06 -18.20 -24.56
CA GLY A 98 12.32 -17.89 -25.97
C GLY A 98 11.43 -16.78 -26.55
N TRP A 99 10.79 -15.97 -25.71
CA TRP A 99 9.86 -14.91 -26.15
C TRP A 99 10.59 -13.64 -26.60
N LEU A 100 11.91 -13.57 -26.41
CA LEU A 100 12.77 -12.43 -26.71
C LEU A 100 13.87 -12.74 -27.73
N ASP A 101 13.84 -13.90 -28.40
CA ASP A 101 14.93 -14.38 -29.27
C ASP A 101 15.24 -13.44 -30.47
N ASP A 102 14.32 -12.54 -30.84
CA ASP A 102 14.48 -11.53 -31.89
C ASP A 102 14.26 -10.07 -31.40
N ALA A 103 14.15 -9.84 -30.09
CA ALA A 103 14.03 -8.49 -29.57
C ALA A 103 15.42 -7.86 -29.48
N ASP A 104 15.66 -6.77 -30.24
CA ASP A 104 16.79 -5.87 -29.97
C ASP A 104 16.82 -5.60 -28.45
N GLU A 105 17.96 -5.83 -27.79
CA GLU A 105 18.12 -5.52 -26.36
C GLU A 105 17.51 -4.14 -26.12
N PRO A 106 16.45 -4.02 -25.29
CA PRO A 106 15.78 -2.74 -25.15
C PRO A 106 16.84 -1.77 -24.65
N ALA A 107 17.17 -0.78 -25.48
CA ALA A 107 18.17 0.23 -25.23
C ALA A 107 17.78 0.95 -23.93
N THR A 108 18.25 0.40 -22.80
CA THR A 108 18.01 0.81 -21.42
C THR A 108 16.89 1.82 -21.32
N THR A 109 15.63 1.38 -21.45
CA THR A 109 14.51 2.27 -21.15
C THR A 109 14.77 2.75 -19.72
N PRO A 110 14.91 4.06 -19.44
CA PRO A 110 15.24 4.56 -18.12
C PRO A 110 13.98 4.48 -17.24
N CYS A 111 13.46 3.27 -17.08
CA CYS A 111 12.43 2.95 -16.11
C CYS A 111 13.16 2.82 -14.77
N GLN A 112 13.04 3.87 -13.95
CA GLN A 112 13.02 3.97 -12.49
C GLN A 112 13.59 2.79 -11.65
N GLU A 113 14.24 3.11 -10.53
CA GLU A 113 14.87 2.14 -9.59
C GLU A 113 14.06 0.84 -9.44
N ARG A 114 14.50 -0.23 -10.12
CA ARG A 114 13.82 -1.54 -10.07
C ARG A 114 13.90 -2.10 -8.64
N GLU A 115 15.04 -1.95 -7.99
CA GLU A 115 15.25 -2.40 -6.61
C GLU A 115 14.92 -1.32 -5.58
N VAL A 116 14.11 -1.68 -4.57
CA VAL A 116 13.77 -0.77 -3.47
C VAL A 116 14.95 -0.64 -2.50
N SER A 117 15.58 0.53 -2.48
CA SER A 117 16.64 0.87 -1.53
C SER A 117 16.18 0.78 -0.06
N MET A 118 17.10 0.55 0.88
CA MET A 118 16.76 0.47 2.31
C MET A 118 16.18 1.77 2.88
N SER A 119 16.54 2.93 2.34
CA SER A 119 15.92 4.22 2.71
C SER A 119 14.47 4.27 2.26
N LYS A 120 14.21 3.86 1.01
CA LYS A 120 12.86 3.79 0.46
C LYS A 120 11.99 2.78 1.22
N PHE A 121 12.54 1.61 1.53
CA PHE A 121 11.83 0.60 2.31
C PHE A 121 11.46 1.09 3.72
N ARG A 122 12.34 1.84 4.39
CA ARG A 122 12.01 2.47 5.68
C ARG A 122 10.84 3.46 5.57
N GLU A 123 10.79 4.23 4.48
CA GLU A 123 9.66 5.12 4.20
C GLU A 123 8.36 4.33 3.99
N LEU A 124 8.40 3.25 3.22
CA LEU A 124 7.25 2.36 3.03
C LEU A 124 6.75 1.78 4.36
N VAL A 125 7.65 1.29 5.22
CA VAL A 125 7.29 0.79 6.56
C VAL A 125 6.58 1.87 7.39
N GLN A 126 7.06 3.12 7.36
CA GLN A 126 6.42 4.22 8.09
C GLN A 126 5.04 4.54 7.55
N ASN A 127 4.87 4.56 6.23
CA ASN A 127 3.58 4.83 5.60
C ASN A 127 2.59 3.67 5.82
N THR A 128 3.05 2.42 5.73
CA THR A 128 2.28 1.22 6.09
C THR A 128 1.72 1.33 7.51
N ILE A 129 2.56 1.67 8.51
CA ILE A 129 2.09 1.85 9.89
C ILE A 129 1.02 2.94 9.97
N ARG A 130 1.27 4.11 9.39
CA ARG A 130 0.33 5.24 9.45
C ARG A 130 -1.01 4.90 8.81
N THR A 131 -0.99 4.27 7.64
CA THR A 131 -2.20 3.93 6.90
C THR A 131 -3.00 2.83 7.59
N LEU A 132 -2.35 1.80 8.13
CA LEU A 132 -3.04 0.76 8.90
C LEU A 132 -3.72 1.35 10.14
N GLU A 133 -3.06 2.28 10.83
CA GLU A 133 -3.65 2.97 11.99
C GLU A 133 -4.80 3.91 11.61
N GLU A 134 -4.67 4.61 10.49
CA GLU A 134 -5.74 5.46 9.94
C GLU A 134 -6.98 4.62 9.57
N LYS A 135 -6.76 3.40 9.09
CA LYS A 135 -7.82 2.41 8.80
C LYS A 135 -8.34 1.69 10.06
N GLY A 136 -7.84 2.01 11.24
CA GLY A 136 -8.30 1.45 12.51
C GLY A 136 -7.74 0.06 12.86
N VAL A 137 -6.71 -0.42 12.15
CA VAL A 137 -6.06 -1.69 12.46
C VAL A 137 -5.18 -1.52 13.69
N THR A 138 -5.42 -2.34 14.72
CA THR A 138 -4.62 -2.34 15.94
C THR A 138 -3.36 -3.18 15.74
N LEU A 139 -2.19 -2.54 15.84
CA LEU A 139 -0.89 -3.19 15.58
C LEU A 139 0.22 -2.69 16.51
N ASN A 140 1.21 -3.53 16.79
CA ASN A 140 2.40 -3.10 17.52
C ASN A 140 3.44 -2.49 16.56
N ARG A 141 3.55 -1.15 16.57
CA ARG A 141 4.46 -0.39 15.69
C ARG A 141 5.91 -0.89 15.72
N LYS A 142 6.41 -1.20 16.93
CA LYS A 142 7.81 -1.62 17.12
C LYS A 142 8.04 -3.01 16.52
N THR A 143 7.08 -3.93 16.68
CA THR A 143 7.15 -5.26 16.10
C THR A 143 7.13 -5.19 14.58
N LEU A 144 6.21 -4.41 13.98
CA LEU A 144 6.14 -4.26 12.53
C LEU A 144 7.46 -3.76 11.96
N ALA A 145 7.97 -2.63 12.47
CA ALA A 145 9.20 -2.04 11.96
C ALA A 145 10.41 -2.96 12.12
N ARG A 146 10.51 -3.66 13.25
CA ARG A 146 11.61 -4.60 13.53
C ARG A 146 11.58 -5.81 12.59
N GLU A 147 10.43 -6.47 12.45
CA GLU A 147 10.30 -7.68 11.63
C GLU A 147 10.48 -7.35 10.14
N ALA A 148 9.86 -6.28 9.65
CA ALA A 148 10.01 -5.84 8.27
C ALA A 148 11.47 -5.52 7.92
N LEU A 149 12.18 -4.77 8.79
CA LEU A 149 13.57 -4.41 8.56
C LEU A 149 14.53 -5.59 8.71
N ARG A 150 14.22 -6.58 9.55
CA ARG A 150 15.01 -7.81 9.66
C ARG A 150 14.91 -8.59 8.35
N ARG A 151 13.69 -8.92 7.91
CA ARG A 151 13.42 -9.69 6.69
C ARG A 151 14.01 -9.04 5.44
N ARG A 152 13.93 -7.70 5.34
CA ARG A 152 14.54 -6.99 4.20
C ARG A 152 16.06 -7.12 4.17
N ARG A 153 16.73 -7.17 5.33
CA ARG A 153 18.17 -7.43 5.39
C ARG A 153 18.53 -8.87 5.03
N ASP A 154 17.59 -9.79 5.25
CA ASP A 154 17.72 -11.20 4.89
C ASP A 154 17.47 -11.46 3.38
N GLY A 155 17.12 -10.41 2.63
CA GLY A 155 16.92 -10.47 1.17
C GLY A 155 15.49 -10.84 0.76
N GLU A 156 14.53 -10.79 1.67
CA GLU A 156 13.11 -11.03 1.33
C GLU A 156 12.52 -9.88 0.50
N HIS A 157 11.48 -10.23 -0.26
CA HIS A 157 10.71 -9.31 -1.09
C HIS A 157 10.00 -8.27 -0.23
N VAL A 158 9.81 -7.05 -0.74
CA VAL A 158 9.14 -5.95 -0.03
C VAL A 158 7.75 -6.37 0.48
N ASP A 159 6.93 -6.97 -0.38
CA ASP A 159 5.56 -7.38 0.00
C ASP A 159 5.56 -8.52 1.03
N ASP A 160 6.46 -9.49 0.90
CA ASP A 160 6.60 -10.59 1.88
C ASP A 160 7.02 -10.02 3.25
N CYS A 161 8.00 -9.09 3.24
CA CYS A 161 8.46 -8.42 4.45
C CYS A 161 7.33 -7.67 5.16
N LEU A 162 6.52 -6.91 4.40
CA LEU A 162 5.45 -6.08 4.96
C LEU A 162 4.23 -6.90 5.36
N GLY A 163 3.83 -7.88 4.55
CA GLY A 163 2.71 -8.78 4.85
C GLY A 163 2.93 -9.50 6.16
N GLU A 164 4.07 -10.18 6.27
CA GLU A 164 4.39 -10.97 7.44
C GLU A 164 4.70 -10.14 8.69
N ALA A 165 5.33 -8.96 8.52
CA ALA A 165 5.54 -8.04 9.63
C ALA A 165 4.22 -7.46 10.15
N THR A 166 3.23 -7.27 9.28
CA THR A 166 1.89 -6.80 9.66
C THR A 166 1.18 -7.84 10.51
N GLU A 167 1.16 -9.10 10.07
CA GLU A 167 0.60 -10.22 10.85
C GLU A 167 1.28 -10.36 12.22
N ALA A 168 2.61 -10.37 12.24
CA ALA A 168 3.37 -10.44 13.49
C ALA A 168 3.07 -9.26 14.45
N ALA A 169 2.82 -8.07 13.90
CA ALA A 169 2.49 -6.89 14.69
C ALA A 169 1.07 -6.91 15.25
N ILE A 170 0.10 -7.45 14.51
CA ILE A 170 -1.29 -7.64 14.97
C ILE A 170 -1.31 -8.67 16.09
N VAL A 171 -0.69 -9.84 15.89
CA VAL A 171 -0.58 -10.89 16.92
C VAL A 171 0.09 -10.37 18.18
N ALA A 172 1.16 -9.58 18.04
CA ALA A 172 1.84 -8.97 19.19
C ALA A 172 0.96 -7.93 19.92
N ALA A 173 0.08 -7.22 19.22
CA ALA A 173 -0.85 -6.27 19.82
C ALA A 173 -1.95 -6.98 20.61
N ILE A 174 -2.52 -8.06 20.06
CA ILE A 174 -3.53 -8.89 20.74
C ILE A 174 -2.98 -9.43 22.06
N ASN A 175 -1.78 -10.04 22.02
CA ASN A 175 -1.16 -10.62 23.20
C ASN A 175 -0.77 -9.59 24.29
N GLN A 176 -0.56 -8.31 23.91
CA GLN A 176 -0.31 -7.23 24.87
C GLN A 176 -1.61 -6.69 25.51
N GLY A 177 -2.73 -6.76 24.80
CA GLY A 177 -4.05 -6.36 25.33
C GLY A 177 -4.52 -7.28 26.45
N ASP A 178 -4.33 -8.60 26.29
CA ASP A 178 -4.74 -9.59 27.30
C ASP A 178 -3.93 -9.50 28.60
N ALA A 179 -2.63 -9.20 28.51
CA ALA A 179 -1.77 -9.04 29.69
C ALA A 179 -2.13 -7.82 30.56
N GLY A 180 -2.88 -6.85 30.02
CA GLY A 180 -3.32 -5.66 30.74
C GLY A 180 -4.62 -5.85 31.54
N GLN A 181 -5.39 -6.91 31.30
CA GLN A 181 -6.76 -7.04 31.82
C GLN A 181 -6.85 -7.87 33.12
N GLU A 182 -5.79 -8.56 33.54
CA GLU A 182 -5.77 -9.37 34.77
C GLU A 182 -5.55 -8.56 36.07
N THR A 183 -5.22 -7.26 36.00
CA THR A 183 -4.87 -6.47 37.20
C THR A 183 -6.03 -5.64 37.80
N SER A 184 -7.22 -5.63 37.19
CA SER A 184 -8.33 -4.74 37.59
C SER A 184 -9.53 -5.42 38.26
N ARG A 185 -9.40 -6.66 38.72
CA ARG A 185 -10.42 -7.29 39.60
C ARG A 185 -9.91 -7.33 41.04
N GLU A 186 -9.77 -6.17 41.66
CA GLU A 186 -9.74 -6.07 43.13
C GLU A 186 -11.14 -6.36 43.67
N ALA A 187 -11.21 -7.32 44.60
CA ALA A 187 -12.41 -7.82 45.23
C ALA A 187 -13.00 -6.77 46.21
N PRO A 188 -14.34 -6.65 46.32
CA PRO A 188 -14.92 -5.86 47.40
C PRO A 188 -14.81 -6.64 48.72
N ALA A 189 -14.39 -5.92 49.77
CA ALA A 189 -14.34 -6.35 51.16
C ALA A 189 -15.73 -6.36 51.81
#